data_AF-A0A9W4W9G6-F1
#
_entry.id   AF-A0A9W4W9G6-F1
#
_cell.length_a   1.000
_cell.length_b   1.000
_cell.length_c   1.000
_cell.angle_alpha   90.00
_cell.angle_beta   90.00
_cell.angle_gamma   90.00
#
_symmetry.space_group_name_H-M   'P 1'
#
loop_
_entity.id
_entity.type
_entity.pdbx_description
1 polymer ?
#
loop_
_entity_poly.entity_id
_entity_poly.type
_entity_poly.pdbx_seq_one_letter_code
_entity_poly.pdbx_strand_id
1 'polypeptide(L)'
;MSAVRIQEAASRRLDEIYRYTLEQFGAAQADRYIEGLFEAFAWIETHGVPSRPVPAAFGVDGFTFRYESHVVYWRRLADGDIGIVTILHERMHQIDRFREDFGL
;
A
#
# COMPACT_ATOMS: atom_id res chain seq x y z
N MET A 1 7.77 7.67 17.82
CA MET A 1 7.29 6.62 16.90
C MET A 1 6.56 7.34 15.80
N SER A 2 6.93 7.09 14.54
CA SER A 2 6.25 7.65 13.38
C SER A 2 4.86 7.02 13.25
N ALA A 3 3.81 7.83 13.09
CA ALA A 3 2.47 7.29 12.88
C ALA A 3 2.29 6.83 11.42
N VAL A 4 1.39 5.87 11.21
CA VAL A 4 0.97 5.46 9.86
C VAL A 4 -0.27 6.26 9.46
N ARG A 5 -0.20 6.95 8.32
CA ARG A 5 -1.30 7.71 7.73
C ARG A 5 -1.71 7.08 6.41
N ILE A 6 -2.94 6.59 6.34
CA ILE A 6 -3.53 6.06 5.12
C ILE A 6 -4.03 7.24 4.28
N GLN A 7 -3.50 7.41 3.08
CA GLN A 7 -3.97 8.43 2.15
C GLN A 7 -5.28 8.01 1.50
N GLU A 8 -6.02 8.97 0.95
CA GLU A 8 -7.35 8.74 0.39
C GLU A 8 -7.34 7.68 -0.73
N ALA A 9 -6.34 7.70 -1.62
CA ALA A 9 -6.19 6.70 -2.67
C ALA A 9 -5.99 5.29 -2.08
N ALA A 10 -5.09 5.14 -1.10
CA ALA A 10 -4.91 3.88 -0.38
C ALA A 10 -6.18 3.40 0.34
N SER A 11 -6.95 4.32 0.95
CA SER A 11 -8.21 3.98 1.61
C SER A 11 -9.21 3.37 0.62
N ARG A 12 -9.38 3.99 -0.56
CA ARG A 12 -10.24 3.46 -1.63
C ARG A 12 -9.78 2.08 -2.10
N ARG A 13 -8.46 1.86 -2.18
CA ARG A 13 -7.88 0.55 -2.53
C ARG A 13 -8.15 -0.51 -1.47
N LEU A 14 -8.03 -0.18 -0.19
CA LEU A 14 -8.36 -1.12 0.89
C LEU A 14 -9.83 -1.58 0.81
N ASP A 15 -10.76 -0.67 0.52
CA ASP A 15 -12.17 -1.01 0.33
C ASP A 15 -12.39 -1.94 -0.88
N GLU A 16 -11.72 -1.66 -2.01
CA GLU A 16 -11.76 -2.51 -3.20
C GLU A 16 -11.19 -3.91 -2.92
N ILE A 17 -10.05 -3.99 -2.23
CA ILE A 17 -9.40 -5.23 -1.84
C ILE A 17 -10.30 -6.04 -0.91
N TYR A 18 -10.89 -5.41 0.09
CA TYR A 18 -11.80 -6.09 1.01
C TYR A 18 -13.00 -6.66 0.26
N ARG A 19 -13.68 -5.84 -0.55
CA ARG A 19 -14.89 -6.24 -1.27
C ARG A 19 -14.61 -7.38 -2.25
N TYR A 20 -13.52 -7.28 -3.01
CA TYR A 20 -13.09 -8.36 -3.91
C TYR A 20 -12.77 -9.64 -3.14
N THR A 21 -12.00 -9.55 -2.05
CA THR A 21 -11.63 -10.71 -1.24
C THR A 21 -12.86 -11.37 -0.59
N LEU A 22 -13.81 -10.55 -0.12
CA LEU A 22 -15.07 -10.99 0.45
C LEU A 22 -15.90 -11.78 -0.58
N GLU A 23 -16.05 -11.24 -1.79
CA GLU A 23 -16.82 -11.88 -2.87
C GLU A 23 -16.20 -13.20 -3.35
N GLN A 24 -14.86 -13.27 -3.42
CA GLN A 24 -14.17 -14.44 -3.96
C GLN A 24 -13.86 -15.53 -2.92
N PHE A 25 -13.58 -15.13 -1.67
CA PHE A 25 -13.01 -16.03 -0.65
C PHE A 25 -13.76 -16.00 0.69
N GLY A 26 -14.76 -15.13 0.85
CA GLY A 26 -15.58 -15.00 2.06
C GLY A 26 -14.97 -14.11 3.14
N ALA A 27 -15.80 -13.76 4.13
CA ALA A 27 -15.50 -12.74 5.13
C ALA A 27 -14.24 -13.03 5.95
N ALA A 28 -14.07 -14.27 6.41
CA ALA A 28 -12.90 -14.65 7.22
C ALA A 28 -11.57 -14.44 6.49
N GLN A 29 -11.54 -14.59 5.15
CA GLN A 29 -10.35 -14.31 4.37
C GLN A 29 -10.18 -12.80 4.14
N ALA A 30 -11.27 -12.06 3.91
CA ALA A 30 -11.24 -10.62 3.72
C ALA A 30 -10.72 -9.89 4.98
N ASP A 31 -11.23 -10.27 6.15
CA ASP A 31 -10.82 -9.70 7.43
C ASP A 31 -9.33 -9.98 7.68
N ARG A 32 -8.89 -11.24 7.56
CA ARG A 32 -7.49 -11.64 7.72
C ARG A 32 -6.54 -10.87 6.79
N TYR A 33 -6.95 -10.68 5.54
CA TYR A 33 -6.12 -10.02 4.54
C TYR A 33 -5.91 -8.53 4.86
N ILE A 34 -6.97 -7.84 5.29
CA ILE A 34 -6.89 -6.43 5.68
C ILE A 34 -6.12 -6.29 7.00
N GLU A 35 -6.41 -7.11 8.01
CA GLU A 35 -5.69 -7.11 9.28
C GLU A 35 -4.18 -7.28 9.06
N GLY A 36 -3.78 -8.26 8.24
CA GLY A 36 -2.37 -8.51 7.94
C GLY A 36 -1.71 -7.39 7.12
N LEU A 37 -2.45 -6.65 6.29
CA LEU A 37 -1.96 -5.41 5.67
C LEU A 37 -1.65 -4.33 6.72
N PHE A 38 -2.56 -4.10 7.67
CA PHE A 38 -2.36 -3.13 8.75
C PHE A 38 -1.20 -3.52 9.68
N GLU A 39 -1.06 -4.81 9.99
CA GLU A 39 0.11 -5.32 10.68
C GLU A 39 1.38 -5.03 9.89
N ALA A 40 1.43 -5.33 8.59
CA ALA A 40 2.59 -5.04 7.76
C ALA A 40 2.96 -3.54 7.75
N PHE A 41 1.98 -2.63 7.78
CA PHE A 41 2.24 -1.19 7.86
C PHE A 41 2.95 -0.80 9.16
N ALA A 42 2.57 -1.41 10.28
CA ALA A 42 3.21 -1.14 11.58
C ALA A 42 4.70 -1.54 11.62
N TRP A 43 5.12 -2.47 10.75
CA TRP A 43 6.49 -2.98 10.68
C TRP A 43 7.41 -2.16 9.75
N ILE A 44 6.88 -1.14 9.08
CA ILE A 44 7.66 -0.27 8.18
C ILE A 44 8.77 0.45 8.95
N GLU A 45 8.45 1.06 10.09
CA GLU A 45 9.42 1.86 10.86
C GLU A 45 10.56 1.02 11.43
N THR A 46 10.25 -0.22 11.84
CA THR A 46 11.22 -1.16 12.39
C THR A 46 12.02 -1.90 11.31
N HIS A 47 11.82 -1.57 10.02
CA HIS A 47 12.39 -2.27 8.87
C HIS A 47 12.04 -3.76 8.85
N GLY A 48 10.94 -4.14 9.50
CA GLY A 48 10.44 -5.50 9.55
C GLY A 48 9.82 -5.96 8.23
N VAL A 49 9.47 -5.02 7.35
CA VAL A 49 9.10 -5.28 5.95
C VAL A 49 10.22 -4.79 5.00
N PRO A 50 10.83 -5.67 4.19
CA PRO A 50 11.89 -5.29 3.28
C PRO A 50 11.35 -4.42 2.16
N SER A 51 11.58 -3.11 2.29
CA SER A 51 11.13 -2.10 1.34
C SER A 51 12.20 -1.79 0.30
N ARG A 52 11.78 -1.50 -0.94
CA ARG A 52 12.63 -1.10 -2.06
C ARG A 52 12.27 0.31 -2.50
N PRO A 53 13.23 1.15 -2.91
CA PRO A 53 12.90 2.46 -3.45
C PRO A 53 12.04 2.33 -4.72
N VAL A 54 11.09 3.24 -4.90
CA VAL A 54 10.40 3.37 -6.19
C VAL A 54 11.43 3.79 -7.24
N PRO A 55 11.47 3.17 -8.43
CA PRO A 55 12.45 3.55 -9.44
C PRO A 55 12.34 5.02 -9.84
N ALA A 56 13.47 5.72 -9.94
CA ALA A 56 13.52 7.15 -10.24
C ALA A 56 12.82 7.53 -11.58
N ALA A 57 12.71 6.58 -12.51
CA ALA A 57 11.96 6.74 -13.77
C ALA A 57 10.48 7.09 -13.58
N PHE A 58 9.91 6.82 -12.40
CA PHE A 58 8.53 7.19 -12.05
C PHE A 58 8.41 8.63 -11.53
N GLY A 59 9.51 9.35 -11.30
CA GLY A 59 9.49 10.75 -10.86
C GLY A 59 8.92 10.98 -9.46
N VAL A 60 8.85 9.91 -8.64
CA VAL A 60 8.33 9.97 -7.27
C VAL A 60 9.39 9.56 -6.26
N ASP A 61 9.34 10.20 -5.09
CA ASP A 61 10.06 9.74 -3.91
C ASP A 61 9.16 8.81 -3.08
N GLY A 62 9.67 7.63 -2.77
CA GLY A 62 8.97 6.66 -1.96
C GLY A 62 9.58 5.28 -2.03
N PHE A 63 8.90 4.35 -1.38
CA PHE A 63 9.29 2.96 -1.25
C PHE A 63 8.10 2.05 -1.54
N THR A 64 8.41 0.81 -1.87
CA THR A 64 7.43 -0.24 -2.06
C THR A 64 7.81 -1.47 -1.26
N PHE A 65 6.82 -2.23 -0.83
CA PHE A 65 7.00 -3.61 -0.42
C PHE A 65 5.84 -4.46 -0.94
N ARG A 66 6.06 -5.76 -0.99
CA ARG A 66 5.04 -6.72 -1.40
C ARG A 66 4.35 -7.31 -0.18
N TYR A 67 3.02 -7.36 -0.22
CA TYR A 67 2.20 -8.09 0.72
C TYR A 67 1.29 -9.03 -0.07
N GLU A 68 1.59 -10.32 -0.04
CA GLU A 68 0.94 -11.35 -0.85
C GLU A 68 0.79 -10.92 -2.34
N SER A 69 -0.44 -10.77 -2.83
CA SER A 69 -0.77 -10.35 -4.20
C SER A 69 -0.74 -8.84 -4.45
N HIS A 70 -0.45 -8.02 -3.44
CA HIS A 70 -0.44 -6.56 -3.54
C HIS A 70 0.96 -5.96 -3.34
N VAL A 71 1.18 -4.81 -3.98
CA VAL A 71 2.33 -3.92 -3.81
C VAL A 71 1.84 -2.69 -3.08
N VAL A 72 2.40 -2.44 -1.90
CA VAL A 72 2.11 -1.27 -1.08
C VAL A 72 3.12 -0.19 -1.40
N TYR A 73 2.65 1.00 -1.74
CA TYR A 73 3.48 2.18 -1.95
C TYR A 73 3.38 3.09 -0.75
N TRP A 74 4.53 3.48 -0.20
CA TRP A 74 4.59 4.35 0.96
C TRP A 74 5.74 5.35 0.85
N ARG A 75 5.67 6.43 1.62
CA ARG A 75 6.75 7.42 1.73
C ARG A 75 6.80 8.01 3.14
N ARG A 76 7.92 8.64 3.48
CA ARG A 76 7.96 9.54 4.65
C ARG A 76 7.29 10.86 4.29
N LEU A 77 6.41 11.33 5.16
CA LEU A 77 5.76 12.63 5.08
C LEU A 77 6.67 13.71 5.68
N ALA A 78 6.31 14.98 5.48
CA ALA A 78 7.12 16.12 5.92
C ALA A 78 7.31 16.18 7.45
N ASP A 79 6.37 15.62 8.21
CA ASP A 79 6.41 15.50 9.67
C ASP A 79 7.12 14.22 10.16
N GLY A 80 7.66 13.42 9.25
CA GLY A 80 8.35 12.16 9.55
C GLY A 80 7.45 10.93 9.60
N ASP A 81 6.12 11.10 9.56
CA ASP A 81 5.17 10.00 9.57
C ASP A 81 5.25 9.17 8.28
N ILE A 82 4.74 7.94 8.36
CA ILE A 82 4.66 7.02 7.22
C ILE A 82 3.32 7.28 6.51
N GLY A 83 3.38 7.73 5.27
CA GLY A 83 2.20 7.83 4.40
C GLY A 83 2.06 6.60 3.52
N ILE A 84 0.98 5.83 3.67
CA ILE A 84 0.59 4.80 2.70
C ILE A 84 -0.15 5.51 1.56
N VAL A 85 0.46 5.55 0.39
CA VAL A 85 0.00 6.36 -0.75
C VAL A 85 -1.06 5.62 -1.56
N THR A 86 -0.75 4.39 -1.97
CA THR A 86 -1.68 3.52 -2.70
C THR A 86 -1.28 2.05 -2.53
N ILE A 87 -2.20 1.15 -2.85
CA ILE A 87 -2.00 -0.30 -2.82
C ILE A 87 -2.48 -0.84 -4.16
N LEU A 88 -1.58 -1.45 -4.92
CA LEU A 88 -1.87 -1.94 -6.27
C LEU A 88 -1.72 -3.46 -6.31
N HIS A 89 -2.63 -4.14 -7.00
CA HIS A 89 -2.48 -5.58 -7.24
C HIS A 89 -1.28 -5.84 -8.16
N GLU A 90 -0.51 -6.91 -7.94
CA GLU A 90 0.73 -7.17 -8.69
C GLU A 90 0.52 -7.27 -10.22
N ARG A 91 -0.67 -7.71 -10.63
CA ARG A 91 -1.09 -7.89 -12.03
C ARG A 91 -1.78 -6.67 -12.65
N MET A 92 -2.06 -5.63 -11.87
CA MET A 92 -2.57 -4.38 -12.43
C MET A 92 -1.46 -3.73 -13.27
N HIS A 93 -1.78 -3.21 -14.47
CA HIS A 93 -0.86 -2.34 -15.21
C HIS A 93 -0.43 -1.19 -14.29
N GLN A 94 0.81 -1.25 -13.81
CA GLN A 94 1.30 -0.38 -12.75
C GLN A 94 1.44 1.06 -13.26
N ILE A 95 1.89 1.27 -14.49
CA ILE A 95 2.28 2.62 -14.98
C ILE A 95 1.13 3.63 -15.05
N ASP A 96 0.01 3.32 -15.71
CA ASP A 96 -1.05 4.32 -15.94
C ASP A 96 -1.78 4.70 -14.64
N ARG A 97 -2.08 3.69 -13.82
CA ARG A 97 -2.75 3.89 -12.53
C ARG A 97 -1.83 4.45 -11.45
N PHE A 98 -0.54 4.16 -11.53
CA PHE A 98 0.46 4.79 -10.67
C PHE A 98 0.48 6.31 -10.87
N ARG A 99 0.40 6.80 -12.11
CA ARG A 99 0.34 8.25 -12.38
C ARG A 99 -0.92 8.88 -11.79
N GLU A 100 -2.08 8.26 -11.99
CA GLU A 100 -3.36 8.73 -11.48
C GLU A 100 -3.38 8.83 -9.95
N ASP A 101 -2.93 7.80 -9.23
CA ASP A 101 -2.93 7.76 -7.76
C ASP A 101 -1.90 8.74 -7.14
N PHE A 102 -0.85 9.10 -7.89
CA PHE A 102 0.18 10.05 -7.45
C PHE A 102 -0.03 11.49 -7.97
N GLY A 103 -1.07 11.72 -8.78
CA GLY A 103 -1.36 13.03 -9.37
C GLY A 103 -0.30 13.53 -10.36
N LEU A 104 0.38 12.59 -11.04
CA LEU A 104 1.44 12.85 -12.03
C LEU A 104 0.94 12.81 -13.47
#